data_AF-A0A9W7E893-F1
#
_entry.id   AF-A0A9W7E893-F1
#
_cell.length_a   1.000
_cell.length_b   1.000
_cell.length_c   1.000
_cell.angle_alpha   90.00
_cell.angle_beta   90.00
_cell.angle_gamma   90.00
#
_symmetry.space_group_name_H-M   'P 1'
#
loop_
_entity.id
_entity.type
_entity.pdbx_description
1 polymer ?
#
loop_
_entity_poly.entity_id
_entity_poly.type
_entity_poly.pdbx_seq_one_letter_code
_entity_poly.pdbx_strand_id
1 'polypeptide(L)'
;MLVAAVDKIIASIALVDLPDTLPVFSAGTTAIFHCQCVEEECTVSQIFETTNHKGVVTKNASFAKVGMKVVVKLDIARSIPCDTFDNAPFLGRFTLRNEGKTIAIGKIIKLPPKKV
;
A
#
# COMPACT_ATOMS: atom_id res chain seq x y z
N MET A 1 -0.21 -20.95 -13.91
CA MET A 1 -0.20 -20.16 -12.65
C MET A 1 -1.43 -19.24 -12.69
N LEU A 2 -2.47 -19.53 -11.91
CA LEU A 2 -3.68 -18.70 -11.85
C LEU A 2 -3.50 -17.66 -10.73
N VAL A 3 -3.23 -16.41 -11.12
CA VAL A 3 -3.18 -15.27 -10.19
C VAL A 3 -4.61 -14.89 -9.84
N ALA A 4 -4.93 -14.80 -8.55
CA ALA A 4 -6.26 -14.40 -8.12
C ALA A 4 -6.40 -12.88 -8.24
N ALA A 5 -7.56 -12.43 -8.72
CA ALA A 5 -7.93 -11.03 -8.65
C ALA A 5 -8.37 -10.71 -7.22
N VAL A 6 -7.80 -9.67 -6.62
CA VAL A 6 -8.17 -9.21 -5.28
C VAL A 6 -8.39 -7.70 -5.26
N ASP A 7 -9.28 -7.26 -4.39
CA ASP A 7 -9.62 -5.86 -4.12
C ASP A 7 -9.08 -5.38 -2.76
N LYS A 8 -8.54 -6.29 -1.94
CA LYS A 8 -7.99 -5.97 -0.62
C LYS A 8 -6.63 -6.58 -0.48
N ILE A 9 -5.66 -5.82 0.04
CA ILE A 9 -4.30 -6.31 0.27
C ILE A 9 -3.74 -5.79 1.59
N ILE A 10 -2.83 -6.55 2.18
CA ILE A 10 -1.95 -6.06 3.24
C ILE A 10 -0.56 -5.89 2.65
N ALA A 11 -0.02 -4.70 2.79
CA ALA A 11 1.24 -4.31 2.17
C ALA A 11 2.15 -3.56 3.15
N SER A 12 3.46 -3.66 2.92
CA SER A 12 4.42 -2.75 3.51
C SER A 12 4.79 -1.71 2.47
N ILE A 13 4.68 -0.45 2.88
CA ILE A 13 5.01 0.71 2.06
C ILE A 13 6.11 1.52 2.72
N ALA A 14 6.92 2.19 1.92
CA ALA A 14 7.81 3.26 2.35
C ALA A 14 7.26 4.58 1.81
N LEU A 15 6.98 5.53 2.70
CA LEU A 15 6.54 6.87 2.31
C LEU A 15 7.74 7.66 1.81
N VAL A 16 7.65 8.13 0.57
CA VAL A 16 8.74 8.85 -0.11
C VAL A 16 8.44 10.33 -0.26
N ASP A 17 7.17 10.70 -0.44
CA ASP A 17 6.73 12.08 -0.55
C ASP A 17 5.25 12.19 -0.15
N LEU A 18 4.80 13.39 0.20
CA LEU A 18 3.40 13.70 0.44
C LEU A 18 3.10 15.10 -0.09
N PRO A 19 2.00 15.31 -0.83
CA PRO A 19 1.65 16.65 -1.31
C PRO A 19 1.26 17.57 -0.15
N ASP A 20 1.37 18.88 -0.34
CA ASP A 20 1.06 19.87 0.69
C ASP A 20 -0.42 19.82 1.14
N THR A 21 -1.29 19.35 0.24
CA THR A 21 -2.72 19.09 0.49
C THR A 21 -2.96 17.89 1.40
N LEU A 22 -1.99 16.97 1.52
CA LEU A 22 -2.03 15.77 2.35
C LEU A 22 -0.80 15.72 3.27
N PRO A 23 -0.73 16.57 4.32
CA PRO A 23 0.44 16.67 5.18
C PRO A 23 0.69 15.41 6.04
N VAL A 24 -0.30 14.52 6.12
CA VAL A 24 -0.26 13.32 6.97
C VAL A 24 -0.86 12.14 6.20
N PHE A 25 -0.18 10.99 6.27
CA PHE A 25 -0.70 9.73 5.75
C PHE A 25 -1.45 8.98 6.85
N SER A 26 -2.74 8.72 6.68
CA SER A 26 -3.61 8.10 7.69
C SER A 26 -4.60 7.12 7.09
N ALA A 27 -5.37 6.43 7.94
CA ALA A 27 -6.58 5.77 7.46
C ALA A 27 -7.51 6.79 6.78
N GLY A 28 -8.15 6.40 5.68
CA GLY A 28 -8.96 7.27 4.83
C GLY A 28 -8.19 8.00 3.73
N THR A 29 -6.86 7.96 3.70
CA THR A 29 -6.09 8.52 2.59
C THR A 29 -6.43 7.79 1.29
N THR A 30 -6.83 8.55 0.27
CA THR A 30 -7.04 8.05 -1.09
C THR A 30 -5.80 8.28 -1.95
N ALA A 31 -5.54 7.37 -2.88
CA ALA A 31 -4.43 7.44 -3.81
C ALA A 31 -4.72 6.59 -5.04
N ILE A 32 -3.95 6.78 -6.11
CA ILE A 32 -3.93 5.87 -7.24
C ILE A 32 -2.92 4.76 -6.95
N PHE A 33 -3.37 3.52 -6.99
CA PHE A 33 -2.59 2.31 -6.93
C PHE A 33 -2.08 1.97 -8.32
N HIS A 34 -0.76 2.10 -8.52
CA HIS A 34 -0.11 1.71 -9.77
C HIS A 34 0.63 0.39 -9.56
N CYS A 35 0.20 -0.64 -10.27
CA CYS A 35 0.84 -1.94 -10.30
C CYS A 35 0.90 -2.45 -11.73
N GLN A 36 2.11 -2.72 -12.22
CA GLN A 36 2.33 -3.19 -13.59
C GLN A 36 1.75 -2.22 -14.63
N CYS A 37 0.74 -2.65 -15.39
CA CYS A 37 0.04 -1.85 -16.40
C CYS A 37 -1.33 -1.35 -15.91
N VAL A 38 -1.62 -1.49 -14.61
CA VAL A 38 -2.93 -1.18 -14.02
C VAL A 38 -2.80 0.02 -13.08
N GLU A 39 -3.77 0.93 -13.21
CA GLU A 39 -3.92 2.12 -12.38
C GLU A 39 -5.35 2.13 -11.86
N GLU A 40 -5.52 2.03 -10.53
CA GLU A 40 -6.83 2.00 -9.89
C GLU A 40 -6.86 2.92 -8.69
N GLU A 41 -8.02 3.49 -8.38
CA GLU A 41 -8.19 4.20 -7.12
C GLU A 41 -8.10 3.22 -5.95
N CYS A 42 -7.46 3.63 -4.87
CA CYS A 42 -7.37 2.87 -3.64
C CYS A 42 -7.53 3.78 -2.41
N THR A 43 -8.00 3.18 -1.33
CA THR A 43 -8.13 3.83 -0.02
C THR A 43 -7.34 3.05 1.02
N VAL A 44 -6.64 3.78 1.88
CA VAL A 44 -5.98 3.20 3.05
C VAL A 44 -7.03 2.92 4.13
N SER A 45 -7.43 1.66 4.28
CA SER A 45 -8.46 1.30 5.27
C SER A 45 -7.91 1.32 6.69
N GLN A 46 -6.68 0.86 6.87
CA GLN A 46 -6.07 0.70 8.20
C GLN A 46 -4.56 0.79 8.14
N ILE A 47 -3.97 1.41 9.17
CA ILE A 47 -2.54 1.37 9.45
C ILE A 47 -2.33 0.41 10.64
N PHE A 48 -1.49 -0.60 10.45
CA PHE A 48 -1.17 -1.57 11.50
C PHE A 48 0.06 -1.12 12.28
N GLU A 49 1.13 -0.77 11.58
CA GLU A 49 2.43 -0.51 12.17
C GLU A 49 3.16 0.57 11.39
N THR A 50 3.93 1.39 12.09
CA THR A 50 4.92 2.30 11.48
C THR A 50 6.31 1.98 11.99
N THR A 51 7.31 2.26 11.18
CA THR A 51 8.72 2.13 11.55
C THR A 51 9.45 3.39 11.09
N ASN A 52 10.11 4.06 12.04
CA ASN A 52 10.89 5.26 11.73
C ASN A 52 12.30 4.92 11.20
N HIS A 53 13.06 5.93 10.79
CA HIS A 53 14.43 5.75 10.32
C HIS A 53 15.39 5.17 11.38
N LYS A 54 15.07 5.34 12.68
CA LYS A 54 15.81 4.75 13.80
C LYS A 54 15.44 3.29 14.08
N GLY A 55 14.55 2.69 13.27
CA GLY A 55 14.09 1.30 13.43
C GLY A 55 13.07 1.10 14.55
N VAL A 56 12.56 2.16 15.18
CA VAL A 56 11.54 2.04 16.24
C VAL A 56 10.19 1.74 15.60
N VAL A 57 9.59 0.63 16.03
CA VAL A 57 8.28 0.17 15.57
C VAL A 57 7.19 0.67 16.51
N THR A 58 6.15 1.28 15.95
CA THR A 58 4.94 1.68 16.67
C THR A 58 3.76 0.89 16.14
N LYS A 59 3.17 0.05 17.00
CA LYS A 59 1.95 -0.72 16.69
C LYS A 59 0.71 0.15 16.85
N ASN A 60 -0.34 -0.16 16.08
CA ASN A 60 -1.61 0.57 16.05
C ASN A 60 -1.41 2.09 15.82
N ALA A 61 -0.51 2.44 14.91
CA ALA A 61 -0.23 3.83 14.60
C ALA A 61 -1.42 4.48 13.87
N SER A 62 -1.82 5.67 14.30
CA SER A 62 -2.92 6.41 13.66
C SER A 62 -2.51 7.12 12.36
N PHE A 63 -1.22 7.43 12.21
CA PHE A 63 -0.68 8.16 11.07
C PHE A 63 0.81 7.84 10.82
N ALA A 64 1.29 8.24 9.64
CA ALA A 64 2.68 8.14 9.24
C ALA A 64 3.15 9.41 8.51
N LYS A 65 4.46 9.63 8.50
CA LYS A 65 5.13 10.76 7.84
C LYS A 65 6.10 10.26 6.78
N VAL A 66 6.52 11.16 5.89
CA VAL A 66 7.56 10.91 4.90
C VAL A 66 8.82 10.34 5.57
N GLY A 67 9.42 9.32 4.93
CA GLY A 67 10.59 8.60 5.43
C GLY A 67 10.29 7.46 6.40
N MET A 68 9.02 7.25 6.78
CA MET A 68 8.60 6.10 7.58
C MET A 68 8.21 4.91 6.69
N LYS A 69 8.48 3.70 7.18
CA LYS A 69 7.86 2.47 6.65
C LYS A 69 6.54 2.24 7.38
N VAL A 70 5.54 1.74 6.65
CA VAL A 70 4.19 1.55 7.16
C VAL A 70 3.67 0.20 6.70
N VAL A 71 3.00 -0.54 7.58
CA VAL A 71 2.23 -1.72 7.22
C VAL A 71 0.76 -1.32 7.19
N VAL A 72 0.13 -1.47 6.03
CA VAL A 72 -1.22 -0.96 5.75
C VAL A 72 -2.12 -2.01 5.15
N LYS A 73 -3.42 -1.85 5.35
CA LYS A 73 -4.45 -2.45 4.53
C LYS A 73 -4.90 -1.44 3.48
N LEU A 74 -4.92 -1.87 2.22
CA LEU A 74 -5.45 -1.10 1.11
C LEU A 74 -6.71 -1.79 0.60
N ASP A 75 -7.76 -1.00 0.37
CA ASP A 75 -8.93 -1.39 -0.41
C ASP A 75 -8.83 -0.71 -1.79
N ILE A 76 -8.82 -1.50 -2.85
CA ILE A 76 -8.66 -1.08 -4.25
C ILE A 76 -10.06 -1.09 -4.88
N ALA A 77 -10.39 -0.07 -5.66
CA ALA A 77 -11.74 0.14 -6.20
C ALA A 77 -12.22 -1.00 -7.10
N ARG A 78 -11.31 -1.64 -7.85
CA ARG A 78 -11.58 -2.81 -8.67
C ARG A 78 -10.60 -3.93 -8.36
N SER A 79 -11.05 -5.18 -8.48
CA SER A 79 -10.17 -6.32 -8.26
C SER A 79 -9.10 -6.39 -9.35
N ILE A 80 -7.85 -6.56 -8.94
CA ILE A 80 -6.70 -6.62 -9.84
C ILE A 80 -5.93 -7.92 -9.65
N PRO A 81 -5.28 -8.45 -10.70
CA PRO A 81 -4.38 -9.59 -10.57
C PRO A 81 -3.09 -9.16 -9.88
N CYS A 82 -2.86 -9.63 -8.66
CA CYS A 82 -1.60 -9.41 -7.94
C CYS A 82 -1.25 -10.59 -7.04
N ASP A 83 0.00 -10.63 -6.59
CA ASP A 83 0.50 -11.70 -5.73
C ASP A 83 1.38 -11.14 -4.60
N THR A 84 1.73 -11.96 -3.62
CA THR A 84 2.70 -11.55 -2.60
C THR A 84 4.09 -11.39 -3.23
N PHE A 85 4.87 -10.47 -2.67
CA PHE A 85 6.24 -10.23 -3.11
C PHE A 85 7.11 -11.49 -3.04
N ASP A 86 6.92 -12.30 -2.00
CA ASP A 86 7.71 -13.51 -1.78
C ASP A 86 7.38 -14.61 -2.80
N ASN A 87 6.14 -14.68 -3.29
CA ASN A 87 5.75 -15.64 -4.32
C ASN A 87 6.14 -15.17 -5.73
N ALA A 88 5.80 -13.92 -6.07
CA ALA A 88 6.09 -13.33 -7.37
C ALA A 88 6.49 -11.85 -7.22
N PRO A 89 7.80 -11.53 -7.13
CA PRO A 89 8.27 -10.16 -6.91
C PRO A 89 7.81 -9.14 -7.96
N PHE A 90 7.51 -9.57 -9.19
CA PHE A 90 7.00 -8.70 -10.24
C PHE A 90 5.49 -8.38 -10.11
N LEU A 91 4.72 -9.22 -9.41
CA LEU A 91 3.30 -9.03 -9.10
C LEU A 91 3.07 -8.39 -7.73
N GLY A 92 4.08 -8.45 -6.85
CA GLY A 92 3.99 -7.92 -5.50
C GLY A 92 4.51 -6.50 -5.32
N ARG A 93 5.12 -5.87 -6.34
CA ARG A 93 5.61 -4.48 -6.27
C ARG A 93 4.57 -3.52 -6.81
N PHE A 94 4.38 -2.39 -6.13
CA PHE A 94 3.47 -1.34 -6.58
C PHE A 94 3.95 0.04 -6.10
N THR A 95 3.32 1.09 -6.61
CA THR A 95 3.49 2.46 -6.11
C THR A 95 2.13 3.08 -5.82
N LEU A 96 2.09 3.97 -4.83
CA LEU A 96 0.93 4.83 -4.58
C LEU A 96 1.26 6.20 -5.12
N ARG A 97 0.31 6.79 -5.86
CA ARG A 97 0.46 8.11 -6.47
C ARG A 97 -0.68 9.03 -6.06
N ASN A 98 -0.37 10.29 -5.87
CA ASN A 98 -1.35 11.34 -5.60
C ASN A 98 -0.86 12.65 -6.23
N GLU A 99 -1.77 13.43 -6.82
CA GLU A 99 -1.46 14.70 -7.52
C GLU A 99 -0.27 14.58 -8.50
N GLY A 100 -0.17 13.45 -9.23
CA GLY A 100 0.92 13.19 -10.17
C GLY A 100 2.27 12.82 -9.54
N LYS A 101 2.40 12.85 -8.21
CA LYS A 101 3.61 12.46 -7.48
C LYS A 101 3.50 11.05 -6.93
N THR A 102 4.63 10.36 -6.79
CA THR A 102 4.70 9.07 -6.09
C THR A 102 4.80 9.34 -4.59
N ILE A 103 3.78 8.95 -3.83
CA ILE A 103 3.75 9.15 -2.38
C ILE A 103 4.33 7.97 -1.61
N ALA A 104 4.24 6.76 -2.17
CA ALA A 104 4.77 5.56 -1.53
C ALA A 104 5.23 4.51 -2.54
N ILE A 105 6.22 3.71 -2.13
CA ILE A 105 6.65 2.51 -2.83
C ILE A 105 6.32 1.32 -1.95
N GLY A 106 5.63 0.32 -2.52
CA GLY A 106 5.01 -0.75 -1.76
C GLY A 106 5.39 -2.15 -2.22
N LYS A 107 5.31 -3.08 -1.27
CA LYS A 107 5.31 -4.51 -1.53
C LYS A 107 4.14 -5.22 -0.83
N ILE A 108 3.48 -6.12 -1.54
CA ILE A 108 2.37 -6.93 -1.03
C ILE A 108 2.92 -8.03 -0.13
N ILE A 109 2.44 -8.09 1.12
CA ILE A 109 2.83 -9.10 2.11
C ILE A 109 1.80 -10.22 2.17
N LYS A 110 0.52 -9.87 2.14
CA LYS A 110 -0.56 -10.83 2.32
C LYS A 110 -1.78 -10.47 1.49
N LEU A 111 -2.40 -11.50 0.94
CA LEU A 111 -3.67 -11.45 0.20
C LEU A 111 -4.80 -12.02 1.07
N PRO A 112 -6.05 -11.62 0.83
CA PRO A 112 -7.22 -12.28 1.39
C PRO A 112 -7.27 -13.75 0.96
N PRO A 113 -7.85 -14.64 1.79
CA PRO A 113 -8.06 -16.02 1.40
C PRO A 113 -8.91 -16.07 0.12
N LYS A 114 -8.53 -16.94 -0.82
CA LYS A 114 -9.31 -17.18 -2.03
C LYS A 114 -10.70 -17.68 -1.60
N LYS A 115 -11.76 -16.95 -1.96
CA LYS A 115 -13.11 -17.50 -1.90
C LYS A 115 -13.16 -18.60 -2.97
N VAL A 116 -13.31 -19.83 -2.52
CA VAL A 116 -13.56 -21.02 -3.36
C VAL A 116 -14.94 -20.90 -3.97
#